data_AF-A0A975QN92-F1
#
_entry.id   AF-A0A975QN92-F1
#
_cell.length_a   1.000
_cell.length_b   1.000
_cell.length_c   1.000
_cell.angle_alpha   90.00
_cell.angle_beta   90.00
_cell.angle_gamma   90.00
#
_symmetry.space_group_name_H-M   'P 1'
#
loop_
_entity.id
_entity.type
_entity.pdbx_description
1 polymer ?
#
loop_
_entity_poly.entity_id
_entity_poly.type
_entity_poly.pdbx_seq_one_letter_code
_entity_poly.pdbx_strand_id
1 'polypeptide(L)'
;MSKVYVKKSYYASLCYYGLKQLGFIGGKVNEKYQHEAEKLEKFGTEFAFCAPAAGGPIFTLVYQIPSYLNPNSVDKLIKIQEAINHFVCSQSIEVFKNSWPSETKYWDDWYNSSWMTYLFKSISRNPKKVIKVVDYFFKFINKLWPIYQDIYRSKIINYDLLSWENDCKQVQVFKKWNEELGINYPYDEFNLIICPENPTTASSLGPQQIVFGDKYKWSMMKNTLVHEVGVRYLGLKTLSEHPLTSNIMKNDYFSMIKLIETEVCYRKPRLIPNLLEDPFVKGMQLENLLIWRRTQKEYKSLIESFAHWYHLAKIKRLL
;
A
#
# COMPACT_ATOMS: atom_id res chain seq x y z
N MET A 1 0.43 0.09 24.15
CA MET A 1 -0.59 -0.58 23.31
C MET A 1 -0.76 0.23 22.04
N SER A 2 -0.68 -0.40 20.87
CA SER A 2 -0.75 0.30 19.58
C SER A 2 -2.10 0.97 19.35
N LYS A 3 -2.12 2.09 18.63
CA LYS A 3 -3.32 2.91 18.40
C LYS A 3 -3.59 3.13 16.91
N VAL A 4 -4.86 3.29 16.57
CA VAL A 4 -5.28 3.74 15.24
C VAL A 4 -5.53 5.25 15.30
N TYR A 5 -4.92 6.00 14.39
CA TYR A 5 -5.16 7.44 14.22
C TYR A 5 -5.78 7.71 12.86
N VAL A 6 -6.58 8.76 12.78
CA VAL A 6 -7.17 9.21 11.51
C VAL A 6 -6.53 10.53 11.12
N LYS A 7 -5.89 10.55 9.95
CA LYS A 7 -5.10 11.68 9.46
C LYS A 7 -5.66 12.18 8.13
N LYS A 8 -5.32 13.42 7.79
CA LYS A 8 -5.58 14.05 6.50
C LYS A 8 -4.26 14.10 5.72
N SER A 9 -4.28 13.78 4.43
CA SER A 9 -3.10 13.94 3.56
C SER A 9 -3.45 14.77 2.34
N TYR A 10 -2.77 15.92 2.22
CA TYR A 10 -2.88 16.77 1.04
C TYR A 10 -2.31 16.08 -0.20
N TYR A 11 -1.08 15.54 -0.08
CA TYR A 11 -0.36 15.00 -1.21
C TYR A 11 -1.05 13.79 -1.85
N ALA A 12 -1.48 12.81 -1.04
CA ALA A 12 -2.22 11.65 -1.54
C ALA A 12 -3.45 12.05 -2.38
N SER A 13 -4.19 13.08 -1.93
CA SER A 13 -5.34 13.61 -2.67
C SER A 13 -4.93 14.37 -3.93
N LEU A 14 -3.93 15.23 -3.85
CA LEU A 14 -3.37 15.94 -5.00
C LEU A 14 -2.90 14.96 -6.10
N CYS A 15 -2.25 13.87 -5.71
CA CYS A 15 -1.77 12.85 -6.64
C CYS A 15 -2.93 12.18 -7.37
N TYR A 16 -3.98 11.75 -6.65
CA TYR A 16 -5.17 11.16 -7.27
C TYR A 16 -5.93 12.15 -8.15
N TYR A 17 -6.05 13.40 -7.70
CA TYR A 17 -6.61 14.48 -8.52
C TYR A 17 -5.83 14.63 -9.84
N GLY A 18 -4.50 14.69 -9.77
CA GLY A 18 -3.64 14.78 -10.94
C GLY A 18 -3.75 13.57 -11.87
N LEU A 19 -3.73 12.36 -11.32
CA LEU A 19 -3.91 11.12 -12.09
C LEU A 19 -5.28 11.07 -12.81
N LYS A 20 -6.33 11.60 -12.18
CA LYS A 20 -7.65 11.77 -12.81
C LYS A 20 -7.60 12.79 -13.94
N GLN A 21 -6.92 13.93 -13.77
CA GLN A 21 -6.75 14.92 -14.83
C GLN A 21 -6.04 14.35 -16.06
N LEU A 22 -5.08 13.45 -15.85
CA LEU A 22 -4.32 12.76 -16.89
C LEU A 22 -5.07 11.57 -17.52
N GLY A 23 -6.30 11.26 -17.09
CA GLY A 23 -7.08 10.13 -17.58
C GLY A 23 -6.57 8.74 -17.16
N PHE A 24 -5.61 8.68 -16.23
CA PHE A 24 -5.13 7.40 -15.71
C PHE A 24 -6.11 6.76 -14.71
N ILE A 25 -7.01 7.57 -14.12
CA ILE A 25 -8.02 7.08 -13.17
C ILE A 25 -9.37 7.71 -13.50
N GLY A 26 -10.40 6.87 -13.64
CA GLY A 26 -11.80 7.32 -13.66
C GLY A 26 -12.29 7.90 -15.00
N GLY A 27 -11.57 7.71 -16.11
CA GLY A 27 -12.06 8.01 -17.47
C GLY A 27 -11.21 8.99 -18.27
N LYS A 28 -11.85 9.76 -19.16
CA LYS A 28 -11.19 10.58 -20.19
C LYS A 28 -10.21 11.61 -19.62
N VAL A 29 -9.12 11.82 -20.36
CA VAL A 29 -8.15 12.89 -20.11
C VAL A 29 -8.84 14.26 -20.16
N ASN A 30 -8.50 15.15 -19.25
CA ASN A 30 -8.91 16.56 -19.36
C ASN A 30 -8.14 17.20 -20.51
N GLU A 31 -8.84 17.80 -21.47
CA GLU A 31 -8.27 18.39 -22.71
C GLU A 31 -7.09 19.33 -22.43
N LYS A 32 -7.12 20.07 -21.30
CA LYS A 32 -6.03 20.96 -20.88
C LYS A 32 -4.70 20.22 -20.65
N TYR A 33 -4.75 18.95 -20.29
CA TYR A 33 -3.60 18.13 -19.90
C TYR A 33 -3.33 16.98 -20.87
N GLN A 34 -3.90 17.03 -22.09
CA GLN A 34 -3.72 16.02 -23.12
C GLN A 34 -2.24 15.78 -23.44
N HIS A 35 -1.45 16.85 -23.59
CA HIS A 35 -0.01 16.74 -23.86
C HIS A 35 0.78 16.12 -22.70
N GLU A 36 0.45 16.47 -21.46
CA GLU A 36 1.02 15.84 -20.28
C GLU A 36 0.68 14.34 -20.20
N ALA A 37 -0.57 13.98 -20.49
CA ALA A 37 -1.02 12.59 -20.51
C ALA A 37 -0.29 11.79 -21.58
N GLU A 38 -0.23 12.26 -22.83
CA GLU A 38 0.48 11.59 -23.93
C GLU A 38 1.97 11.37 -23.64
N LYS A 39 2.61 12.35 -22.97
CA LYS A 39 4.01 12.19 -22.55
C LYS A 39 4.17 11.11 -21.50
N LEU A 40 3.28 11.02 -20.51
CA LEU A 40 3.33 9.98 -19.47
C LEU A 40 2.86 8.61 -19.98
N GLU A 41 1.95 8.57 -20.96
CA GLU A 41 1.41 7.36 -21.57
C GLU A 41 2.45 6.61 -22.43
N LYS A 42 3.45 7.33 -22.97
CA LYS A 42 4.63 6.70 -23.62
C LYS A 42 5.45 5.79 -22.70
N PHE A 43 5.13 5.79 -21.40
CA PHE A 43 5.71 4.91 -20.38
C PHE A 43 4.70 3.84 -19.92
N GLY A 44 3.59 3.69 -20.66
CA GLY A 44 2.39 2.94 -20.31
C GLY A 44 2.65 1.49 -19.90
N THR A 45 1.85 1.07 -18.90
CA THR A 45 1.81 -0.18 -18.12
C THR A 45 2.39 -0.15 -16.71
N GLU A 46 3.19 0.85 -16.31
CA GLU A 46 3.79 0.90 -14.96
C GLU A 46 2.96 1.65 -13.88
N PHE A 47 1.79 2.21 -14.27
CA PHE A 47 0.79 2.79 -13.38
C PHE A 47 -0.41 1.83 -13.27
N ALA A 48 -0.24 0.72 -12.55
CA ALA A 48 -1.41 -0.02 -12.08
C ALA A 48 -1.96 0.68 -10.83
N PHE A 49 -3.26 0.53 -10.55
CA PHE A 49 -3.90 1.12 -9.36
C PHE A 49 -4.49 0.05 -8.43
N CYS A 50 -4.20 -1.21 -8.72
CA CYS A 50 -4.80 -2.37 -8.06
C CYS A 50 -3.71 -3.34 -7.61
N ALA A 51 -4.05 -4.12 -6.59
CA ALA A 51 -3.26 -5.19 -5.98
C ALA A 51 -2.69 -6.20 -7.01
N PRO A 52 -1.68 -7.03 -6.65
CA PRO A 52 -1.34 -7.45 -5.28
C PRO A 52 -0.32 -6.63 -4.48
N ALA A 53 0.42 -5.70 -5.10
CA ALA A 53 1.30 -4.75 -4.38
C ALA A 53 0.90 -3.27 -4.62
N ALA A 54 -0.25 -3.09 -5.27
CA ALA A 54 -0.94 -1.85 -5.61
C ALA A 54 -0.05 -0.77 -6.22
N GLY A 55 0.54 -1.09 -7.38
CA GLY A 55 0.53 -0.14 -8.48
C GLY A 55 1.68 -0.21 -9.49
N GLY A 56 2.61 -1.14 -9.29
CA GLY A 56 3.82 -1.22 -10.10
C GLY A 56 4.87 -0.17 -9.67
N PRO A 57 6.07 -0.25 -10.24
CA PRO A 57 7.22 0.49 -9.71
C PRO A 57 7.02 2.01 -9.72
N ILE A 58 6.43 2.57 -10.78
CA ILE A 58 6.24 4.03 -10.87
C ILE A 58 5.25 4.52 -9.83
N PHE A 59 4.13 3.82 -9.63
CA PHE A 59 3.15 4.20 -8.61
C PHE A 59 3.76 4.20 -7.21
N THR A 60 4.64 3.23 -6.90
CA THR A 60 5.40 3.24 -5.65
C THR A 60 6.24 4.51 -5.50
N LEU A 61 6.98 4.89 -6.55
CA LEU A 61 7.87 6.05 -6.54
C LEU A 61 7.12 7.37 -6.46
N VAL A 62 6.03 7.55 -7.21
CA VAL A 62 5.36 8.86 -7.32
C VAL A 62 4.19 9.03 -6.36
N TYR A 63 3.59 7.93 -5.89
CA TYR A 63 2.44 7.97 -4.98
C TYR A 63 2.77 7.39 -3.61
N GLN A 64 3.17 6.12 -3.50
CA GLN A 64 3.22 5.45 -2.19
C GLN A 64 4.26 6.10 -1.26
N ILE A 65 5.50 6.24 -1.72
CA ILE A 65 6.60 6.82 -0.94
C ILE A 65 6.31 8.29 -0.56
N PRO A 66 5.96 9.19 -1.50
CA PRO A 66 5.71 10.58 -1.13
C PRO A 66 4.45 10.76 -0.29
N SER A 67 3.38 9.98 -0.53
CA SER A 67 2.17 10.03 0.30
C SER A 67 2.46 9.58 1.74
N TYR A 68 3.34 8.60 1.93
CA TYR A 68 3.75 8.17 3.25
C TYR A 68 4.50 9.28 4.01
N LEU A 69 5.43 9.96 3.32
CA LEU A 69 6.22 11.06 3.88
C LEU A 69 5.41 12.37 4.02
N ASN A 70 4.24 12.44 3.38
CA ASN A 70 3.24 13.49 3.42
C ASN A 70 3.85 14.92 3.37
N PRO A 71 4.35 15.36 2.20
CA PRO A 71 4.88 16.72 2.05
C PRO A 71 3.78 17.75 2.30
N ASN A 72 4.11 18.77 3.09
CA ASN A 72 3.25 19.90 3.41
C ASN A 72 3.64 21.18 2.64
N SER A 73 4.70 21.13 1.84
CA SER A 73 5.18 22.22 0.99
C SER A 73 5.78 21.69 -0.31
N VAL A 74 5.88 22.56 -1.31
CA VAL A 74 6.57 22.28 -2.58
C VAL A 74 8.05 21.97 -2.34
N ASP A 75 8.71 22.68 -1.41
CA ASP A 75 10.12 22.43 -1.09
C ASP A 75 10.34 21.01 -0.51
N LYS A 76 9.46 20.56 0.39
CA LYS A 76 9.53 19.18 0.90
C LYS A 76 9.25 18.17 -0.23
N LEU A 77 8.35 18.49 -1.15
CA LEU A 77 8.07 17.65 -2.32
C LEU A 77 9.31 17.51 -3.23
N ILE A 78 10.02 18.60 -3.49
CA ILE A 78 11.27 18.60 -4.29
C ILE A 78 12.34 17.72 -3.63
N LYS A 79 12.54 17.86 -2.31
CA LYS A 79 13.49 17.01 -1.58
C LYS A 79 13.13 15.52 -1.66
N ILE A 80 11.84 15.20 -1.60
CA ILE A 80 11.36 13.82 -1.79
C ILE A 80 11.65 13.33 -3.22
N GLN A 81 11.42 14.16 -4.23
CA GLN A 81 11.76 13.83 -5.62
C GLN A 81 13.26 13.53 -5.79
N GLU A 82 14.13 14.37 -5.23
CA GLU A 82 15.58 14.17 -5.25
C GLU A 82 15.98 12.84 -4.58
N ALA A 83 15.38 12.55 -3.41
CA ALA A 83 15.59 11.28 -2.73
C ALA A 83 15.11 10.07 -3.55
N ILE A 84 13.98 10.18 -4.25
CA ILE A 84 13.50 9.15 -5.19
C ILE A 84 14.49 8.94 -6.33
N ASN A 85 15.00 10.02 -6.93
CA ASN A 85 15.98 9.90 -8.01
C ASN A 85 17.25 9.22 -7.52
N HIS A 86 17.72 9.55 -6.31
CA HIS A 86 18.85 8.87 -5.69
C HIS A 86 18.55 7.41 -5.34
N PHE A 87 17.34 7.10 -4.87
CA PHE A 87 16.86 5.73 -4.61
C PHE A 87 16.86 4.89 -5.90
N VAL A 88 16.39 5.43 -7.02
CA VAL A 88 16.40 4.75 -8.32
C VAL A 88 17.83 4.44 -8.79
N CYS A 89 18.77 5.37 -8.57
CA CYS A 89 20.17 5.19 -8.95
C CYS A 89 20.93 4.22 -8.04
N SER A 90 20.78 4.37 -6.73
CA SER A 90 21.52 3.60 -5.71
C SER A 90 20.89 2.25 -5.39
N GLN A 91 19.61 2.08 -5.72
CA GLN A 91 18.78 0.93 -5.32
C GLN A 91 18.75 0.69 -3.82
N SER A 92 18.91 1.77 -3.04
CA SER A 92 19.03 1.72 -1.59
C SER A 92 18.03 2.63 -0.90
N ILE A 93 17.23 2.06 -0.01
CA ILE A 93 16.23 2.78 0.78
C ILE A 93 16.87 3.74 1.82
N GLU A 94 18.18 3.60 2.06
CA GLU A 94 18.93 4.40 3.05
C GLU A 94 18.84 5.90 2.80
N VAL A 95 18.67 6.35 1.55
CA VAL A 95 18.48 7.79 1.26
C VAL A 95 17.29 8.37 2.02
N PHE A 96 16.20 7.62 2.15
CA PHE A 96 15.02 8.07 2.90
C PHE A 96 15.23 7.96 4.40
N LYS A 97 15.87 6.87 4.85
CA LYS A 97 16.17 6.65 6.28
C LYS A 97 17.08 7.73 6.86
N ASN A 98 18.04 8.19 6.08
CA ASN A 98 18.93 9.28 6.50
C ASN A 98 18.24 10.65 6.45
N SER A 99 17.30 10.85 5.52
CA SER A 99 16.63 12.15 5.33
C SER A 99 15.42 12.35 6.25
N TRP A 100 14.71 11.28 6.62
CA TRP A 100 13.49 11.28 7.45
C TRP A 100 13.47 10.13 8.47
N PRO A 101 14.49 10.01 9.35
CA PRO A 101 14.67 8.84 10.22
C PRO A 101 13.48 8.55 11.14
N SER A 102 12.77 9.59 11.60
CA SER A 102 11.58 9.44 12.44
C SER A 102 10.39 8.83 11.68
N GLU A 103 10.16 9.29 10.46
CA GLU A 103 9.04 8.85 9.63
C GLU A 103 9.29 7.45 9.07
N THR A 104 10.54 7.12 8.75
CA THR A 104 10.92 5.88 8.08
C THR A 104 11.45 4.79 9.01
N LYS A 105 11.27 4.92 10.34
CA LYS A 105 11.85 3.99 11.32
C LYS A 105 11.51 2.51 11.12
N TYR A 106 10.37 2.18 10.51
CA TYR A 106 9.94 0.80 10.22
C TYR A 106 10.06 0.42 8.74
N TRP A 107 10.76 1.22 7.94
CA TRP A 107 10.84 0.96 6.51
C TRP A 107 11.59 -0.32 6.19
N ASP A 108 12.56 -0.73 7.01
CA ASP A 108 13.26 -2.02 6.82
C ASP A 108 12.30 -3.22 6.99
N ASP A 109 11.26 -3.08 7.80
CA ASP A 109 10.29 -4.15 8.05
C ASP A 109 9.35 -4.37 6.85
N TRP A 110 9.15 -3.33 6.05
CA TRP A 110 8.25 -3.32 4.90
C TRP A 110 8.99 -3.42 3.57
N TYR A 111 9.96 -2.54 3.33
CA TYR A 111 10.82 -2.48 2.15
C TYR A 111 12.06 -3.38 2.31
N ASN A 112 11.82 -4.64 2.69
CA ASN A 112 12.88 -5.63 2.86
C ASN A 112 13.57 -6.00 1.53
N SER A 113 14.66 -6.75 1.62
CA SER A 113 15.49 -7.12 0.47
C SER A 113 14.72 -7.88 -0.64
N SER A 114 13.74 -8.71 -0.30
CA SER A 114 12.90 -9.41 -1.28
C SER A 114 11.99 -8.44 -2.02
N TRP A 115 11.35 -7.50 -1.31
CA TRP A 115 10.54 -6.46 -1.95
C TRP A 115 11.39 -5.55 -2.84
N MET A 116 12.57 -5.14 -2.37
CA MET A 116 13.52 -4.33 -3.13
C MET A 116 13.94 -5.05 -4.41
N THR A 117 14.26 -6.34 -4.33
CA THR A 117 14.57 -7.17 -5.50
C THR A 117 13.41 -7.18 -6.50
N TYR A 118 12.17 -7.35 -6.02
CA TYR A 118 10.97 -7.32 -6.85
C TYR A 118 10.76 -5.97 -7.55
N LEU A 119 10.87 -4.85 -6.81
CA LEU A 119 10.72 -3.50 -7.35
C LEU A 119 11.77 -3.21 -8.43
N PHE A 120 13.04 -3.48 -8.13
CA PHE A 120 14.15 -3.14 -9.01
C PHE A 120 14.29 -4.08 -10.20
N LYS A 121 13.71 -5.30 -10.18
CA LYS A 121 13.64 -6.17 -11.35
C LYS A 121 13.02 -5.47 -12.58
N SER A 122 12.08 -4.56 -12.34
CA SER A 122 11.44 -3.75 -13.39
C SER A 122 12.19 -2.44 -13.68
N ILE A 123 12.63 -1.71 -12.63
CA ILE A 123 13.28 -0.39 -12.76
C ILE A 123 14.68 -0.48 -13.39
N SER A 124 15.49 -1.45 -12.95
CA SER A 124 16.92 -1.56 -13.27
C SER A 124 17.22 -1.70 -14.76
N ARG A 125 16.23 -2.13 -15.56
CA ARG A 125 16.37 -2.23 -17.02
C ARG A 125 16.52 -0.87 -17.69
N ASN A 126 15.97 0.20 -17.11
CA ASN A 126 16.07 1.55 -17.67
C ASN A 126 15.88 2.67 -16.62
N PRO A 127 16.81 2.83 -15.66
CA PRO A 127 16.68 3.81 -14.58
C PRO A 127 16.58 5.25 -15.08
N LYS A 128 17.27 5.61 -16.18
CA LYS A 128 17.18 6.95 -16.80
C LYS A 128 15.77 7.25 -17.30
N LYS A 129 15.08 6.27 -17.88
CA LYS A 129 13.69 6.41 -18.31
C LYS A 129 12.78 6.61 -17.10
N VAL A 130 12.96 5.82 -16.03
CA VAL A 130 12.19 5.93 -14.78
C VAL A 130 12.35 7.31 -14.14
N ILE A 131 13.57 7.82 -14.00
CA ILE A 131 13.83 9.17 -13.45
C ILE A 131 13.11 10.24 -14.27
N LYS A 132 13.16 10.17 -15.61
CA LYS A 132 12.43 11.11 -16.46
C LYS A 132 10.93 11.09 -16.23
N VAL A 133 10.34 9.93 -15.95
CA VAL A 133 8.90 9.81 -15.63
C VAL A 133 8.60 10.47 -14.29
N VAL A 134 9.38 10.13 -13.27
CA VAL A 134 9.27 10.71 -11.93
C VAL A 134 9.36 12.24 -12.04
N ASP A 135 10.40 12.76 -12.69
CA ASP A 135 10.59 14.20 -12.87
C ASP A 135 9.41 14.87 -13.58
N TYR A 136 8.90 14.24 -14.64
CA TYR A 136 7.78 14.78 -15.38
C TYR A 136 6.49 14.81 -14.55
N PHE A 137 6.22 13.73 -13.81
CA PHE A 137 5.07 13.63 -12.93
C PHE A 137 5.15 14.64 -11.79
N PHE A 138 6.28 14.76 -11.10
CA PHE A 138 6.46 15.72 -10.02
C PHE A 138 6.35 17.17 -10.51
N LYS A 139 6.88 17.48 -11.70
CA LYS A 139 6.67 18.79 -12.33
C LYS A 139 5.19 19.09 -12.57
N PHE A 140 4.42 18.09 -13.03
CA PHE A 140 2.98 18.23 -13.21
C PHE A 140 2.24 18.42 -11.87
N ILE A 141 2.54 17.61 -10.86
CA ILE A 141 1.95 17.73 -9.52
C ILE A 141 2.28 19.09 -8.89
N ASN A 142 3.49 19.61 -9.06
CA ASN A 142 3.87 20.92 -8.57
C ASN A 142 3.02 22.04 -9.23
N LYS A 143 2.76 21.96 -10.54
CA LYS A 143 1.84 22.90 -11.21
C LYS A 143 0.41 22.85 -10.64
N LEU A 144 -0.06 21.66 -10.26
CA LEU A 144 -1.38 21.47 -9.68
C LEU A 144 -1.46 21.85 -8.20
N TRP A 145 -0.33 21.97 -7.52
CA TRP A 145 -0.27 22.23 -6.08
C TRP A 145 -1.08 23.46 -5.64
N PRO A 146 -0.92 24.67 -6.21
CA PRO A 146 -1.73 25.81 -5.78
C PRO A 146 -3.20 25.67 -6.19
N ILE A 147 -3.47 25.08 -7.35
CA ILE A 147 -4.84 24.92 -7.90
C ILE A 147 -5.69 24.02 -6.99
N TYR A 148 -5.09 22.92 -6.53
CA TYR A 148 -5.80 21.92 -5.75
C TYR A 148 -5.92 22.30 -4.27
N GLN A 149 -5.14 23.27 -3.77
CA GLN A 149 -5.13 23.61 -2.35
C GLN A 149 -6.51 24.06 -1.83
N ASP A 150 -7.19 24.91 -2.59
CA ASP A 150 -8.53 25.42 -2.22
C ASP A 150 -9.61 24.34 -2.41
N ILE A 151 -9.48 23.50 -3.45
CA ILE A 151 -10.34 22.35 -3.67
C ILE A 151 -10.22 21.38 -2.49
N TYR A 152 -9.00 21.10 -2.04
CA TYR A 152 -8.75 20.20 -0.92
C TYR A 152 -9.34 20.75 0.39
N ARG A 153 -9.12 22.03 0.69
CA ARG A 153 -9.66 22.69 1.89
C ARG A 153 -11.18 22.60 1.96
N SER A 154 -11.87 22.85 0.84
CA SER A 154 -13.33 22.77 0.77
C SER A 154 -13.85 21.34 0.94
N LYS A 155 -13.15 20.34 0.41
CA LYS A 155 -13.51 18.93 0.63
C LYS A 155 -13.26 18.50 2.08
N ILE A 156 -12.11 18.86 2.65
CA ILE A 156 -11.63 18.27 3.90
C ILE A 156 -12.28 18.86 5.17
N ILE A 157 -13.02 19.97 5.06
CA ILE A 157 -13.59 20.70 6.20
C ILE A 157 -14.69 19.89 6.91
N ASN A 158 -15.42 19.05 6.18
CA ASN A 158 -16.58 18.32 6.70
C ASN A 158 -16.22 16.95 7.31
N TYR A 159 -14.93 16.57 7.37
CA TYR A 159 -14.53 15.30 7.98
C TYR A 159 -14.32 15.45 9.48
N ASP A 160 -15.24 14.83 10.22
CA ASP A 160 -15.12 14.62 11.66
C ASP A 160 -14.13 13.49 11.97
N LEU A 161 -12.85 13.87 12.10
CA LEU A 161 -11.78 12.94 12.43
C LEU A 161 -11.98 12.27 13.80
N LEU A 162 -12.56 12.99 14.77
CA LEU A 162 -12.72 12.50 16.13
C LEU A 162 -13.74 11.36 16.19
N SER A 163 -14.86 11.52 15.48
CA SER A 163 -15.85 10.46 15.33
C SER A 163 -15.23 9.20 14.71
N TRP A 164 -14.46 9.36 13.62
CA TRP A 164 -13.82 8.23 12.95
C TRP A 164 -12.75 7.55 13.82
N GLU A 165 -11.97 8.31 14.58
CA GLU A 165 -11.01 7.74 15.54
C GLU A 165 -11.72 6.95 16.64
N ASN A 166 -12.87 7.42 17.12
CA ASN A 166 -13.67 6.71 18.11
C ASN A 166 -14.24 5.41 17.54
N ASP A 167 -14.77 5.44 16.31
CA ASP A 167 -15.23 4.25 15.61
C ASP A 167 -14.10 3.24 15.42
N CYS A 168 -12.89 3.69 15.07
CA CYS A 168 -11.71 2.83 14.95
C CYS A 168 -11.33 2.15 16.28
N LYS A 169 -11.37 2.89 17.40
CA LYS A 169 -11.10 2.34 18.74
C LYS A 169 -12.07 1.21 19.10
N GLN A 170 -13.35 1.36 18.75
CA GLN A 170 -14.37 0.34 19.01
C GLN A 170 -14.13 -0.98 18.25
N VAL A 171 -13.41 -0.95 17.12
CA VAL A 171 -13.06 -2.18 16.37
C VAL A 171 -12.14 -3.10 17.19
N GLN A 172 -11.32 -2.52 18.07
CA GLN A 172 -10.30 -3.24 18.87
C GLN A 172 -9.37 -4.11 18.00
N VAL A 173 -9.00 -3.60 16.81
CA VAL A 173 -8.34 -4.38 15.75
C VAL A 173 -7.06 -5.08 16.22
N PHE A 174 -6.21 -4.39 17.00
CA PHE A 174 -4.96 -4.98 17.49
C PHE A 174 -5.20 -6.08 18.53
N LYS A 175 -6.14 -5.89 19.45
CA LYS A 175 -6.47 -6.91 20.45
C LYS A 175 -6.95 -8.18 19.75
N LYS A 176 -7.86 -8.04 18.79
CA LYS A 176 -8.44 -9.17 18.05
C LYS A 176 -7.41 -9.93 17.22
N TRP A 177 -6.51 -9.23 16.52
CA TRP A 177 -5.44 -9.89 15.78
C TRP A 177 -4.39 -10.53 16.69
N ASN A 178 -4.06 -9.91 17.83
CA ASN A 178 -3.19 -10.51 18.83
C ASN A 178 -3.78 -11.83 19.37
N GLU A 179 -5.08 -11.84 19.68
CA GLU A 179 -5.79 -13.04 20.15
C GLU A 179 -5.84 -14.13 19.06
N GLU A 180 -6.06 -13.74 17.81
CA GLU A 180 -6.16 -14.66 16.67
C GLU A 180 -4.81 -15.29 16.27
N LEU A 181 -3.72 -14.53 16.34
CA LEU A 181 -2.41 -14.96 15.83
C LEU A 181 -1.40 -15.27 16.94
N GLY A 182 -1.67 -14.89 18.18
CA GLY A 182 -0.73 -15.06 19.30
C GLY A 182 0.54 -14.19 19.19
N ILE A 183 0.53 -13.15 18.36
CA ILE A 183 1.67 -12.26 18.11
C ILE A 183 1.27 -10.81 18.36
N ASN A 184 2.24 -9.97 18.74
CA ASN A 184 2.01 -8.54 18.94
C ASN A 184 2.10 -7.76 17.62
N TYR A 185 1.35 -6.66 17.52
CA TYR A 185 1.49 -5.75 16.40
C TYR A 185 2.90 -5.15 16.37
N PRO A 186 3.61 -5.16 15.23
CA PRO A 186 5.02 -4.78 15.17
C PRO A 186 5.28 -3.26 15.24
N TYR A 187 4.24 -2.42 15.20
CA TYR A 187 4.40 -0.96 15.12
C TYR A 187 3.66 -0.22 16.23
N ASP A 188 4.10 1.01 16.53
CA ASP A 188 3.51 1.83 17.60
C ASP A 188 2.08 2.30 17.28
N GLU A 189 1.82 2.56 16.00
CA GLU A 189 0.55 3.10 15.52
C GLU A 189 0.22 2.62 14.11
N PHE A 190 -1.05 2.79 13.76
CA PHE A 190 -1.56 2.60 12.41
C PHE A 190 -2.41 3.81 11.99
N ASN A 191 -2.11 4.40 10.85
CA ASN A 191 -2.73 5.63 10.37
C ASN A 191 -3.69 5.34 9.23
N LEU A 192 -4.94 5.78 9.39
CA LEU A 192 -5.94 5.82 8.34
C LEU A 192 -5.96 7.23 7.76
N ILE A 193 -5.54 7.36 6.52
CA ILE A 193 -5.44 8.64 5.85
C ILE A 193 -6.67 8.87 4.99
N ILE A 194 -7.47 9.88 5.32
CA ILE A 194 -8.63 10.26 4.51
C ILE A 194 -8.13 11.01 3.26
N CYS A 195 -8.55 10.52 2.10
CA CYS A 195 -8.25 11.08 0.80
C CYS A 195 -9.52 11.16 -0.04
N PRO A 196 -10.12 12.36 -0.18
CA PRO A 196 -11.38 12.55 -0.92
C PRO A 196 -11.32 12.10 -2.39
N GLU A 197 -10.12 12.04 -2.97
CA GLU A 197 -9.94 11.65 -4.37
C GLU A 197 -9.65 10.15 -4.54
N ASN A 198 -9.47 9.38 -3.46
CA ASN A 198 -9.06 7.99 -3.58
C ASN A 198 -10.20 7.17 -4.23
N PRO A 199 -9.97 6.55 -5.41
CA PRO A 199 -11.01 5.80 -6.10
C PRO A 199 -11.24 4.41 -5.49
N THR A 200 -10.34 3.91 -4.62
CA THR A 200 -10.38 2.56 -4.05
C THR A 200 -10.81 2.53 -2.58
N THR A 201 -11.18 1.34 -2.09
CA THR A 201 -11.50 1.14 -0.66
C THR A 201 -10.31 1.44 0.22
N ALA A 202 -9.11 0.99 -0.15
CA ALA A 202 -7.86 1.54 0.39
C ALA A 202 -6.69 1.35 -0.58
N SER A 203 -5.62 2.11 -0.30
CA SER A 203 -4.31 1.96 -0.91
C SER A 203 -3.25 1.89 0.18
N SER A 204 -2.42 0.85 0.16
CA SER A 204 -1.32 0.70 1.10
C SER A 204 -0.19 1.70 0.81
N LEU A 205 0.26 2.40 1.85
CA LEU A 205 1.38 3.36 1.77
C LEU A 205 2.66 2.84 2.43
N GLY A 206 2.64 1.66 3.04
CA GLY A 206 3.79 1.13 3.77
C GLY A 206 3.42 0.47 5.10
N PRO A 207 4.36 0.41 6.06
CA PRO A 207 4.20 -0.39 7.28
C PRO A 207 3.02 0.08 8.15
N GLN A 208 2.84 1.39 8.30
CA GLN A 208 1.93 1.94 9.31
C GLN A 208 0.78 2.77 8.74
N GLN A 209 0.59 2.78 7.42
CA GLN A 209 -0.31 3.75 6.80
C GLN A 209 -1.06 3.17 5.63
N ILE A 210 -2.33 3.54 5.54
CA ILE A 210 -3.19 3.28 4.38
C ILE A 210 -4.03 4.52 4.08
N VAL A 211 -4.38 4.69 2.81
CA VAL A 211 -5.22 5.77 2.32
C VAL A 211 -6.61 5.25 1.99
N PHE A 212 -7.65 5.97 2.37
CA PHE A 212 -9.06 5.63 2.16
C PHE A 212 -9.78 6.67 1.32
N GLY A 213 -10.67 6.20 0.46
CA GLY A 213 -11.71 7.04 -0.14
C GLY A 213 -12.82 7.32 0.85
N ASP A 214 -13.35 8.53 0.83
CA ASP A 214 -14.45 8.98 1.68
C ASP A 214 -15.83 8.47 1.26
N LYS A 215 -15.99 8.15 -0.03
CA LYS A 215 -17.24 7.65 -0.62
C LYS A 215 -17.68 6.27 -0.07
N TYR A 216 -16.85 5.61 0.73
CA TYR A 216 -17.10 4.27 1.24
C TYR A 216 -17.76 4.31 2.61
N LYS A 217 -18.76 3.43 2.80
CA LYS A 217 -19.44 3.27 4.08
C LYS A 217 -18.47 2.78 5.15
N TRP A 218 -18.72 3.16 6.41
CA TRP A 218 -17.92 2.73 7.55
C TRP A 218 -17.76 1.19 7.63
N SER A 219 -18.78 0.41 7.26
CA SER A 219 -18.67 -1.06 7.24
C SER A 219 -17.55 -1.57 6.30
N MET A 220 -17.38 -0.93 5.13
CA MET A 220 -16.32 -1.26 4.18
C MET A 220 -14.95 -0.79 4.69
N MET A 221 -14.90 0.38 5.31
CA MET A 221 -13.69 0.90 5.95
C MET A 221 -13.22 0.01 7.09
N LYS A 222 -14.13 -0.42 7.96
CA LYS A 222 -13.85 -1.36 9.05
C LYS A 222 -13.27 -2.67 8.51
N ASN A 223 -13.87 -3.24 7.47
CA ASN A 223 -13.35 -4.46 6.83
C ASN A 223 -11.92 -4.25 6.32
N THR A 224 -11.69 -3.12 5.65
CA THR A 224 -10.36 -2.77 5.13
C THR A 224 -9.34 -2.51 6.22
N LEU A 225 -9.69 -1.78 7.28
CA LEU A 225 -8.83 -1.58 8.45
C LEU A 225 -8.40 -2.93 9.05
N VAL A 226 -9.35 -3.84 9.27
CA VAL A 226 -9.03 -5.17 9.82
C VAL A 226 -8.14 -5.96 8.88
N HIS A 227 -8.41 -5.93 7.58
CA HIS A 227 -7.58 -6.61 6.58
C HIS A 227 -6.15 -6.05 6.53
N GLU A 228 -6.00 -4.76 6.34
CA GLU A 228 -4.70 -4.11 6.18
C GLU A 228 -3.83 -4.24 7.45
N VAL A 229 -4.43 -4.10 8.64
CA VAL A 229 -3.71 -4.38 9.89
C VAL A 229 -3.27 -5.84 9.95
N GLY A 230 -4.12 -6.78 9.54
CA GLY A 230 -3.81 -8.22 9.51
C GLY A 230 -2.60 -8.56 8.62
N VAL A 231 -2.50 -7.95 7.44
CA VAL A 231 -1.34 -8.14 6.54
C VAL A 231 -0.03 -7.78 7.24
N ARG A 232 -0.05 -6.73 8.09
CA ARG A 232 1.13 -6.23 8.80
C ARG A 232 1.54 -7.10 9.98
N TYR A 233 0.60 -7.82 10.59
CA TYR A 233 0.91 -8.81 11.62
C TYR A 233 1.80 -9.94 11.11
N LEU A 234 1.63 -10.34 9.84
CA LEU A 234 2.36 -11.48 9.28
C LEU A 234 3.85 -11.19 9.03
N GLY A 235 4.31 -9.95 9.23
CA GLY A 235 5.72 -9.60 9.36
C GLY A 235 6.57 -9.93 8.12
N LEU A 236 6.44 -9.11 7.05
CA LEU A 236 7.11 -9.34 5.77
C LEU A 236 8.62 -9.55 5.89
N LYS A 237 9.31 -8.76 6.70
CA LYS A 237 10.75 -8.94 6.97
C LYS A 237 11.08 -10.26 7.63
N THR A 238 10.27 -10.68 8.61
CA THR A 238 10.46 -11.99 9.27
C THR A 238 10.37 -13.12 8.24
N LEU A 239 9.37 -13.07 7.35
CA LEU A 239 9.25 -14.03 6.25
C LEU A 239 10.39 -13.92 5.23
N SER A 240 10.91 -12.74 4.93
CA SER A 240 12.01 -12.58 3.97
C SER A 240 13.36 -13.04 4.49
N GLU A 241 13.58 -12.96 5.81
CA GLU A 241 14.86 -13.29 6.45
C GLU A 241 14.92 -14.74 6.95
N HIS A 242 13.78 -15.37 7.22
CA HIS A 242 13.76 -16.72 7.78
C HIS A 242 14.23 -17.80 6.78
N PRO A 243 15.10 -18.76 7.18
CA PRO A 243 15.66 -19.77 6.27
C PRO A 243 14.66 -20.59 5.46
N LEU A 244 13.48 -20.86 6.02
CA LEU A 244 12.42 -21.64 5.35
C LEU A 244 11.71 -20.87 4.22
N THR A 245 11.69 -19.54 4.28
CA THR A 245 10.87 -18.70 3.39
C THR A 245 11.69 -17.68 2.60
N SER A 246 12.94 -17.41 2.97
CA SER A 246 13.79 -16.38 2.37
C SER A 246 14.00 -16.59 0.86
N ASN A 247 14.33 -17.82 0.45
CA ASN A 247 14.48 -18.17 -0.96
C ASN A 247 13.16 -18.08 -1.73
N ILE A 248 12.04 -18.40 -1.08
CA ILE A 248 10.72 -18.27 -1.69
C ILE A 248 10.40 -16.80 -1.92
N MET A 249 10.51 -15.97 -0.88
CA MET A 249 10.26 -14.52 -0.93
C MET A 249 11.16 -13.81 -1.96
N LYS A 250 12.43 -14.19 -2.07
CA LYS A 250 13.37 -13.61 -3.03
C LYS A 250 13.01 -13.93 -4.48
N ASN A 251 12.56 -15.16 -4.75
CA ASN A 251 12.30 -15.63 -6.11
C ASN A 251 10.87 -15.37 -6.59
N ASP A 252 9.91 -15.41 -5.65
CA ASP A 252 8.49 -15.28 -5.92
C ASP A 252 7.77 -14.50 -4.79
N TYR A 253 8.22 -13.26 -4.62
CA TYR A 253 7.64 -12.31 -3.66
C TYR A 253 6.12 -12.20 -3.82
N PHE A 254 5.65 -12.15 -5.07
CA PHE A 254 4.24 -11.92 -5.39
C PHE A 254 3.33 -13.06 -4.93
N SER A 255 3.68 -14.31 -5.23
CA SER A 255 2.88 -15.45 -4.79
C SER A 255 2.88 -15.59 -3.26
N MET A 256 3.96 -15.19 -2.59
CA MET A 256 3.99 -15.09 -1.13
C MET A 256 3.05 -14.01 -0.58
N ILE A 257 3.03 -12.81 -1.17
CA ILE A 257 2.03 -11.79 -0.81
C ILE A 257 0.61 -12.35 -1.02
N LYS A 258 0.35 -13.03 -2.14
CA LYS A 258 -0.98 -13.64 -2.38
C LYS A 258 -1.38 -14.65 -1.29
N LEU A 259 -0.44 -15.41 -0.74
CA LEU A 259 -0.69 -16.32 0.38
C LEU A 259 -0.97 -15.56 1.69
N ILE A 260 -0.20 -14.52 1.98
CA ILE A 260 -0.41 -13.66 3.16
C ILE A 260 -1.82 -13.07 3.12
N GLU A 261 -2.21 -12.54 1.97
CA GLU A 261 -3.53 -11.96 1.73
C GLU A 261 -4.65 -13.00 1.87
N THR A 262 -4.40 -14.23 1.39
CA THR A 262 -5.31 -15.36 1.57
C THR A 262 -5.47 -15.72 3.05
N GLU A 263 -4.38 -15.73 3.81
CA GLU A 263 -4.40 -16.05 5.24
C GLU A 263 -5.18 -15.01 6.05
N VAL A 264 -4.97 -13.72 5.74
CA VAL A 264 -5.73 -12.63 6.35
C VAL A 264 -7.22 -12.79 6.05
N CYS A 265 -7.59 -13.03 4.79
CA CYS A 265 -8.98 -13.25 4.39
C CYS A 265 -9.59 -14.52 5.01
N TYR A 266 -8.80 -15.56 5.26
CA TYR A 266 -9.23 -16.79 5.93
C TYR A 266 -9.61 -16.54 7.40
N ARG A 267 -8.83 -15.73 8.12
CA ARG A 267 -9.04 -15.47 9.56
C ARG A 267 -10.00 -14.33 9.85
N LYS A 268 -10.05 -13.32 8.99
CA LYS A 268 -10.85 -12.11 9.17
C LYS A 268 -12.32 -12.34 9.56
N PRO A 269 -13.05 -13.38 9.08
CA PRO A 269 -14.41 -13.68 9.54
C PRO A 269 -14.52 -13.96 11.05
N ARG A 270 -13.45 -14.41 11.72
CA ARG A 270 -13.41 -14.60 13.18
C ARG A 270 -13.39 -13.25 13.93
N LEU A 271 -12.83 -12.21 13.31
CA LEU A 271 -12.69 -10.87 13.89
C LEU A 271 -13.89 -9.96 13.60
N ILE A 272 -14.54 -10.18 12.45
CA ILE A 272 -15.77 -9.50 12.02
C ILE A 272 -16.82 -10.57 11.71
N PRO A 273 -17.57 -11.04 12.73
CA PRO A 273 -18.72 -11.93 12.51
C PRO A 273 -19.72 -11.26 11.56
N ASN A 274 -20.34 -12.04 10.67
CA ASN A 274 -21.28 -11.59 9.63
C ASN A 274 -20.66 -10.76 8.48
N LEU A 275 -19.38 -10.97 8.17
CA LEU A 275 -18.80 -10.45 6.93
C LEU A 275 -19.44 -11.18 5.73
N LEU A 276 -20.47 -10.58 5.13
CA LEU A 276 -21.23 -11.17 4.02
C LEU A 276 -20.42 -11.28 2.73
N GLU A 277 -19.64 -10.25 2.40
CA GLU A 277 -18.78 -10.21 1.21
C GLU A 277 -17.45 -9.52 1.53
N ASP A 278 -16.36 -10.11 1.05
CA ASP A 278 -15.02 -9.57 1.21
C ASP A 278 -14.47 -9.05 -0.14
N PRO A 279 -14.44 -7.73 -0.38
CA PRO A 279 -13.99 -7.15 -1.64
C PRO A 279 -12.52 -7.48 -1.95
N PHE A 280 -11.71 -7.82 -0.94
CA PHE A 280 -10.33 -8.24 -1.14
C PHE A 280 -10.23 -9.61 -1.82
N VAL A 281 -11.14 -10.55 -1.48
CA VAL A 281 -11.17 -11.88 -2.09
C VAL A 281 -11.39 -11.77 -3.60
N LYS A 282 -12.41 -11.01 -4.00
CA LYS A 282 -12.73 -10.79 -5.43
C LYS A 282 -11.70 -9.91 -6.12
N GLY A 283 -11.29 -8.82 -5.49
CA GLY A 283 -10.34 -7.86 -6.06
C GLY A 283 -8.96 -8.45 -6.32
N MET A 284 -8.55 -9.45 -5.54
CA MET A 284 -7.25 -10.12 -5.65
C MET A 284 -7.33 -11.54 -6.23
N GLN A 285 -8.53 -11.98 -6.65
CA GLN A 285 -8.79 -13.31 -7.21
C GLN A 285 -8.30 -14.44 -6.29
N LEU A 286 -8.75 -14.41 -5.03
CA LEU A 286 -8.35 -15.33 -3.96
C LEU A 286 -9.36 -16.45 -3.71
N GLU A 287 -10.46 -16.53 -4.46
CA GLU A 287 -11.57 -17.45 -4.19
C GLU A 287 -11.10 -18.90 -4.08
N ASN A 288 -10.36 -19.37 -5.09
CA ASN A 288 -9.84 -20.74 -5.14
C ASN A 288 -8.78 -20.99 -4.06
N LEU A 289 -7.92 -20.01 -3.80
CA LEU A 289 -6.91 -20.05 -2.75
C LEU A 289 -7.54 -20.13 -1.36
N LEU A 290 -8.63 -19.40 -1.13
CA LEU A 290 -9.34 -19.36 0.13
C LEU A 290 -10.08 -20.68 0.40
N ILE A 291 -10.73 -21.25 -0.62
CA ILE A 291 -11.33 -22.59 -0.54
C ILE A 291 -10.26 -23.63 -0.22
N TRP A 292 -9.13 -23.59 -0.93
CA TRP A 292 -8.02 -24.49 -0.69
C TRP A 292 -7.45 -24.32 0.74
N ARG A 293 -7.21 -23.08 1.19
CA ARG A 293 -6.64 -22.77 2.50
C ARG A 293 -7.46 -23.35 3.65
N ARG A 294 -8.80 -23.40 3.52
CA ARG A 294 -9.70 -24.03 4.51
C ARG A 294 -9.44 -25.52 4.73
N THR A 295 -8.81 -26.19 3.77
CA THR A 295 -8.46 -27.62 3.87
C THR A 295 -7.05 -27.86 4.41
N GLN A 296 -6.27 -26.78 4.61
CA GLN A 296 -4.89 -26.87 5.09
C GLN A 296 -4.83 -26.74 6.61
N LYS A 297 -3.97 -27.55 7.23
CA LYS A 297 -3.64 -27.41 8.65
C LYS A 297 -2.51 -26.39 8.83
N GLU A 298 -2.54 -25.73 9.98
CA GLU A 298 -1.43 -24.92 10.46
C GLU A 298 -0.36 -25.83 11.07
N TYR A 299 0.89 -25.50 10.80
CA TYR A 299 2.07 -26.15 11.37
C TYR A 299 2.43 -25.49 12.70
N LYS A 300 3.59 -25.84 13.30
CA LYS A 300 4.00 -25.33 14.61
C LYS A 300 4.14 -23.81 14.63
N SER A 301 4.43 -23.20 13.48
CA SER A 301 4.47 -21.74 13.31
C SER A 301 3.84 -21.31 11.98
N LEU A 302 3.47 -20.02 11.90
CA LEU A 302 3.02 -19.41 10.64
C LEU A 302 4.11 -19.45 9.57
N ILE A 303 5.38 -19.34 9.94
CA ILE A 303 6.51 -19.39 9.00
C ILE A 303 6.61 -20.78 8.35
N GLU A 304 6.59 -21.84 9.16
CA GLU A 304 6.55 -23.22 8.66
C GLU A 304 5.33 -23.44 7.78
N SER A 305 4.19 -22.90 8.20
CA SER A 305 2.94 -22.97 7.46
C SER A 305 3.06 -22.31 6.09
N PHE A 306 3.56 -21.07 6.01
CA PHE A 306 3.75 -20.36 4.74
C PHE A 306 4.72 -21.08 3.81
N ALA A 307 5.85 -21.58 4.32
CA ALA A 307 6.80 -22.34 3.52
C ALA A 307 6.11 -23.59 2.91
N HIS A 308 5.37 -24.33 3.71
CA HIS A 308 4.67 -25.53 3.27
C HIS A 308 3.51 -25.22 2.30
N TRP A 309 2.66 -24.27 2.67
CA TRP A 309 1.50 -23.85 1.89
C TRP A 309 1.91 -23.33 0.51
N TYR A 310 3.03 -22.60 0.42
CA TYR A 310 3.57 -22.17 -0.87
C TYR A 310 3.83 -23.33 -1.82
N HIS A 311 4.55 -24.35 -1.36
CA HIS A 311 4.87 -25.51 -2.21
C HIS A 311 3.61 -26.27 -2.62
N LEU A 312 2.68 -26.50 -1.69
CA LEU A 312 1.42 -27.17 -2.01
C LEU A 312 0.56 -26.37 -3.01
N ALA A 313 0.44 -25.06 -2.82
CA ALA A 313 -0.34 -24.20 -3.70
C ALA A 313 0.26 -24.13 -5.11
N LYS A 314 1.61 -24.14 -5.24
CA LYS A 314 2.29 -24.24 -6.54
C LYS A 314 2.03 -25.57 -7.23
N ILE A 315 2.08 -26.70 -6.51
CA ILE A 315 1.74 -28.03 -7.06
C ILE A 315 0.30 -28.04 -7.59
N LYS A 316 -0.62 -27.39 -6.88
CA LYS A 316 -2.03 -27.26 -7.28
C LYS A 316 -2.29 -26.17 -8.32
N ARG A 317 -1.26 -25.45 -8.78
CA ARG A 317 -1.35 -24.33 -9.74
C ARG A 317 -2.32 -23.22 -9.30
N LEU A 318 -2.33 -22.93 -8.00
CA LEU A 318 -3.14 -21.87 -7.41
C LEU A 318 -2.37 -20.53 -7.32
N LEU A 319 -1.05 -20.56 -7.49
CA LEU A 319 -0.09 -19.46 -7.32
C LEU A 319 0.81 -19.24 -8.52
#